data_AF-A0A9E4H193-F1
#
_entry.id   AF-A0A9E4H193-F1
#
_cell.length_a   1.000
_cell.length_b   1.000
_cell.length_c   1.000
_cell.angle_alpha   90.00
_cell.angle_beta   90.00
_cell.angle_gamma   90.00
#
_symmetry.space_group_name_H-M   'P 1'
#
loop_
_entity.id
_entity.type
_entity.pdbx_description
1 polymer ?
#
loop_
_entity_poly.entity_id
_entity_poly.type
_entity_poly.pdbx_seq_one_letter_code
_entity_poly.pdbx_strand_id
1 'polypeptide(L)'
;VAREYGIPAVRGTGNGTRLVEHGQRITVDGDRGLVTILEGAVKGTLTPIGVSCARMRMLRRSVTAWKNRAPEATLPLLFTLLIYSLAPTVADTQPLEFRYGVSQIPNYELKYLADFPHFNYVNADAPKGGTLVLPWLEPLDTVSPMYRPAGFFRSYDHLIERAGDELSGYYGSLAESIALSHDRRRVVFRLRPEAHWHDGRPITAADVKFSFETFRSDPMAHGWAAALSWVTEVNILDPLTVEIRADSDVAKQLFLIGYIPIVPA
;
A
#
# COMPACT_ATOMS: atom_id res chain seq x y z
N VAL A 1 -9.38 12.81 22.23
CA VAL A 1 -10.65 12.16 21.85
C VAL A 1 -11.04 12.67 20.48
N ALA A 2 -10.87 11.86 19.42
CA ALA A 2 -11.38 12.20 18.10
C ALA A 2 -12.88 11.91 18.10
N ARG A 3 -13.71 12.96 18.12
CA ARG A 3 -15.18 12.86 18.16
C ARG A 3 -15.79 12.23 16.90
N GLU A 4 -15.01 12.10 15.82
CA GLU A 4 -15.54 11.72 14.50
C GLU A 4 -15.52 10.22 14.21
N TYR A 5 -14.78 9.42 15.01
CA TYR A 5 -14.57 8.00 14.68
C TYR A 5 -15.15 7.02 15.71
N GLY A 6 -15.65 7.48 16.85
CA GLY A 6 -16.17 6.57 17.89
C GLY A 6 -15.12 5.62 18.50
N ILE A 7 -13.83 5.91 18.31
CA ILE A 7 -12.70 5.10 18.81
C ILE A 7 -12.09 5.81 20.03
N PRO A 8 -11.84 5.11 21.15
CA PRO A 8 -11.14 5.69 22.29
C PRO A 8 -9.70 6.07 21.91
N ALA A 9 -9.28 7.29 22.25
CA ALA A 9 -7.97 7.84 21.91
C ALA A 9 -6.79 7.22 22.69
N VAL A 10 -7.06 6.25 23.57
CA VAL A 10 -6.06 5.46 24.29
C VAL A 10 -6.61 4.05 24.47
N ARG A 11 -5.93 3.03 23.93
CA ARG A 11 -6.05 1.64 24.41
C ARG A 11 -4.75 1.30 25.14
N GLY A 12 -4.81 1.11 26.44
CA GLY A 12 -3.64 0.70 27.24
C GLY A 12 -4.04 0.04 28.55
N THR A 13 -3.61 -1.21 28.71
CA THR A 13 -3.20 -1.87 29.97
C THR A 13 -4.07 -1.66 31.23
N GLY A 14 -5.21 -2.34 31.31
CA GLY A 14 -5.85 -2.64 32.61
C GLY A 14 -6.28 -1.45 33.48
N ASN A 15 -6.12 -1.59 34.81
CA ASN A 15 -6.81 -0.85 35.90
C ASN A 15 -6.53 0.67 36.02
N GLY A 16 -5.85 1.29 35.05
CA GLY A 16 -5.49 2.72 35.08
C GLY A 16 -6.46 3.66 34.36
N THR A 17 -7.51 3.14 33.71
CA THR A 17 -8.39 3.95 32.85
C THR A 17 -9.83 3.96 33.35
N ARG A 18 -10.45 5.15 33.42
CA ARG A 18 -11.87 5.34 33.76
C ARG A 18 -12.64 5.93 32.57
N LEU A 19 -13.82 5.39 32.29
CA LEU A 19 -14.72 5.92 31.26
C LEU A 19 -15.31 7.26 31.72
N VAL A 20 -15.30 8.28 30.85
CA VAL A 20 -15.96 9.57 31.09
C VAL A 20 -17.42 9.47 30.66
N GLU A 21 -18.33 9.89 31.54
CA GLU A 21 -19.77 9.89 31.29
C GLU A 21 -20.25 11.22 30.71
N HIS A 22 -21.37 11.16 29.98
CA HIS A 22 -21.98 12.36 29.41
C HIS A 22 -22.36 13.37 30.50
N GLY A 23 -21.99 14.64 30.29
CA GLY A 23 -22.24 15.74 31.24
C GLY A 23 -21.13 15.98 32.26
N GLN A 24 -20.11 15.13 32.31
CA GLN A 24 -18.94 15.36 33.17
C GLN A 24 -18.03 16.44 32.59
N ARG A 25 -17.54 17.31 33.47
CA ARG A 25 -16.47 18.26 33.14
C ARG A 25 -15.12 17.62 33.45
N ILE A 26 -14.15 17.84 32.57
CA ILE A 26 -12.80 17.33 32.72
C ILE A 26 -11.80 18.48 32.56
N THR A 27 -10.64 18.34 33.18
CA THR A 27 -9.44 19.11 32.85
C THR A 27 -8.41 18.17 32.21
N VAL A 28 -7.64 18.71 31.26
CA VAL A 28 -6.60 17.98 30.52
C VAL A 28 -5.29 18.73 30.68
N ASP A 29 -4.31 18.07 31.27
CA ASP A 29 -2.92 18.52 31.33
C ASP A 29 -2.15 17.84 30.20
N GLY A 30 -1.87 18.60 29.14
CA GLY A 30 -1.20 18.10 27.95
C GLY A 30 0.28 17.78 28.15
N ASP A 31 0.95 18.45 29.09
CA ASP A 31 2.38 18.26 29.36
C ASP A 31 2.63 16.98 30.17
N ARG A 32 1.72 16.64 31.08
CA ARG A 32 1.81 15.44 31.92
C ARG A 32 0.96 14.26 31.43
N GLY A 33 0.16 14.46 30.38
CA GLY A 33 -0.74 13.44 29.85
C GLY A 33 -1.85 13.01 30.83
N LEU A 34 -2.25 13.90 31.75
CA LEU A 34 -3.24 13.60 32.78
C LEU A 34 -4.60 14.19 32.44
N VAL A 35 -5.65 13.37 32.59
CA VAL A 35 -7.05 13.80 32.47
C VAL A 35 -7.71 13.64 33.84
N THR A 36 -8.24 14.73 34.40
CA THR A 36 -8.91 14.72 35.70
C THR A 36 -10.38 15.09 35.54
N ILE A 37 -11.28 14.30 36.12
CA ILE A 37 -12.71 14.60 36.17
C ILE A 37 -12.95 15.62 37.28
N LEU A 38 -13.54 16.76 36.94
CA LEU A 38 -13.87 17.81 37.90
C LEU A 38 -15.22 17.52 38.53
N GLU A 39 -15.28 17.44 39.86
CA GLU A 39 -16.56 17.32 40.56
C GLU A 39 -17.34 18.65 40.49
N GLY A 40 -18.54 18.59 39.91
CA GLY A 40 -19.43 19.73 39.77
C GLY A 40 -20.01 19.88 38.37
N ALA A 41 -21.03 19.08 38.05
CA ALA A 41 -21.95 19.37 36.96
C ALA A 41 -23.39 19.13 37.40
N VAL A 42 -24.22 20.15 37.15
CA VAL A 42 -25.64 20.26 37.49
C VAL A 42 -26.45 19.15 36.82
N LYS A 43 -27.31 18.46 37.58
CA LYS A 43 -28.35 17.57 37.04
C LYS A 43 -29.38 18.41 36.28
N GLY A 44 -29.17 18.61 34.98
CA GLY A 44 -30.19 19.06 34.05
C GLY A 44 -30.98 17.87 33.54
N THR A 45 -32.24 17.74 33.98
CA THR A 45 -33.20 16.76 33.46
C THR A 45 -33.58 17.16 32.03
N LEU A 46 -33.12 16.42 31.03
CA LEU A 46 -33.66 16.52 29.67
C LEU A 46 -34.77 15.47 29.53
N THR A 47 -35.99 15.95 29.26
CA THR A 47 -37.13 15.13 28.83
C THR A 47 -36.79 14.44 27.51
N PRO A 48 -37.04 13.14 27.36
CA PRO A 48 -36.80 12.45 26.09
C PRO A 48 -37.82 12.92 25.06
N ILE A 49 -37.35 13.48 23.94
CA ILE A 49 -38.14 13.60 22.72
C ILE A 49 -38.26 12.19 22.15
N GLY A 50 -39.48 11.65 22.17
CA GLY A 50 -39.79 10.35 21.63
C GLY A 50 -39.52 10.28 20.13
N VAL A 51 -38.51 9.50 19.74
CA VAL A 51 -38.39 9.00 18.37
C VAL A 51 -38.96 7.58 18.39
N SER A 52 -40.16 7.44 17.84
CA SER A 52 -40.80 6.15 17.58
C SER A 52 -39.99 5.40 16.53
N CYS A 53 -39.17 4.43 16.96
CA CYS A 53 -38.56 3.47 16.07
C CYS A 53 -39.58 2.34 15.83
N ALA A 54 -40.27 2.41 14.69
CA ALA A 54 -41.15 1.33 14.24
C ALA A 54 -40.33 0.04 14.09
N ARG A 55 -40.72 -0.98 14.85
CA ARG A 55 -40.12 -2.30 14.87
C ARG A 55 -40.44 -3.01 13.56
N MET A 56 -39.47 -3.11 12.65
CA MET A 56 -39.63 -3.86 11.40
C MET A 56 -39.65 -5.37 11.74
N ARG A 57 -40.86 -5.93 11.81
CA ARG A 57 -41.08 -7.39 11.89
C ARG A 57 -40.55 -8.02 10.61
N MET A 58 -39.56 -8.90 10.73
CA MET A 58 -39.25 -9.88 9.69
C MET A 58 -40.50 -10.73 9.44
N LEU A 59 -41.18 -10.50 8.31
CA LEU A 59 -42.12 -11.48 7.78
C LEU A 59 -41.30 -12.66 7.23
N ARG A 60 -41.38 -13.79 7.93
CA ARG A 60 -41.08 -15.10 7.35
C ARG A 60 -42.02 -15.29 6.16
N ARG A 61 -41.48 -15.21 4.95
CA ARG A 61 -42.18 -15.73 3.77
C ARG A 61 -42.11 -17.25 3.83
N SER A 62 -43.22 -17.84 4.25
CA SER A 62 -43.58 -19.22 3.99
C SER A 62 -43.58 -19.46 2.47
N VAL A 63 -42.70 -20.35 2.02
CA VAL A 63 -42.73 -20.89 0.65
C VAL A 63 -43.84 -21.92 0.62
N THR A 64 -44.97 -21.56 0.00
CA THR A 64 -46.09 -22.46 -0.22
C THR A 64 -45.68 -23.50 -1.26
N ALA A 65 -45.73 -24.76 -0.87
CA ALA A 65 -45.54 -25.90 -1.77
C ALA A 65 -46.59 -25.87 -2.88
N TRP A 66 -46.15 -25.75 -4.13
CA TRP A 66 -46.99 -25.96 -5.29
C TRP A 66 -46.75 -27.38 -5.81
N LYS A 67 -47.76 -28.24 -5.60
CA LYS A 67 -47.86 -29.56 -6.21
C LYS A 67 -48.11 -29.37 -7.71
N ASN A 68 -47.13 -29.71 -8.54
CA ASN A 68 -47.40 -30.08 -9.92
C ASN A 68 -46.82 -31.47 -10.19
N ARG A 69 -47.71 -32.36 -10.61
CA ARG A 69 -47.44 -33.70 -11.13
C ARG A 69 -46.57 -33.58 -12.37
N ALA A 70 -45.56 -34.42 -12.49
CA ALA A 70 -45.00 -34.82 -13.77
C ALA A 70 -45.13 -36.35 -13.89
N PRO A 71 -45.52 -36.89 -15.06
CA PRO A 71 -45.58 -38.32 -15.29
C PRO A 71 -44.19 -38.87 -15.62
N GLU A 72 -44.04 -40.16 -15.36
CA GLU A 72 -42.88 -41.00 -15.63
C GLU A 72 -42.57 -41.06 -17.13
N ALA A 73 -41.30 -40.86 -17.52
CA ALA A 73 -40.73 -41.37 -18.77
C ALA A 73 -39.18 -41.26 -18.77
N THR A 74 -38.52 -42.40 -18.54
CA THR A 74 -37.36 -42.93 -19.29
C THR A 74 -36.31 -41.97 -19.90
N LEU A 75 -35.08 -42.06 -19.37
CA LEU A 75 -33.77 -41.80 -20.03
C LEU A 75 -33.65 -42.54 -21.39
N PRO A 76 -32.72 -42.22 -22.34
CA PRO A 76 -31.36 -41.71 -22.12
C PRO A 76 -30.78 -40.73 -23.20
N LEU A 77 -29.48 -40.37 -23.04
CA LEU A 77 -28.52 -39.95 -24.07
C LEU A 77 -28.72 -38.59 -24.77
N LEU A 78 -27.94 -37.58 -24.34
CA LEU A 78 -27.37 -36.54 -25.21
C LEU A 78 -26.23 -35.82 -24.48
N PHE A 79 -25.06 -36.46 -24.47
CA PHE A 79 -23.77 -35.81 -24.21
C PHE A 79 -23.45 -34.96 -25.45
N THR A 80 -23.76 -33.66 -25.41
CA THR A 80 -23.44 -32.74 -26.51
C THR A 80 -22.66 -31.56 -25.96
N LEU A 81 -21.41 -31.46 -26.43
CA LEU A 81 -20.42 -30.39 -26.33
C LEU A 81 -20.85 -29.12 -25.56
N LEU A 82 -20.28 -28.96 -24.36
CA LEU A 82 -19.94 -27.66 -23.81
C LEU A 82 -18.42 -27.56 -23.71
N ILE A 83 -17.74 -27.43 -24.86
CA ILE A 83 -16.38 -26.89 -24.90
C ILE A 83 -16.53 -25.38 -24.84
N TYR A 84 -16.80 -24.85 -23.64
CA TYR A 84 -16.45 -23.46 -23.37
C TYR A 84 -14.93 -23.43 -23.36
N SER A 85 -14.36 -22.84 -24.39
CA SER A 85 -12.94 -22.60 -24.54
C SER A 85 -12.39 -21.92 -23.29
N LEU A 86 -11.73 -22.70 -22.44
CA LEU A 86 -10.58 -22.25 -21.67
C LEU A 86 -9.54 -21.83 -22.71
N ALA A 87 -9.68 -20.63 -23.27
CA ALA A 87 -8.55 -20.00 -23.92
C ALA A 87 -7.49 -19.88 -22.81
N PRO A 88 -6.34 -20.58 -22.93
CA PRO A 88 -5.26 -20.33 -22.01
C PRO A 88 -4.98 -18.83 -22.08
N THR A 89 -4.89 -18.18 -20.93
CA THR A 89 -4.37 -16.82 -20.83
C THR A 89 -3.08 -16.83 -21.63
N VAL A 90 -3.04 -16.13 -22.76
CA VAL A 90 -1.86 -16.08 -23.61
C VAL A 90 -0.78 -15.47 -22.74
N ALA A 91 0.14 -16.31 -22.26
CA ALA A 91 1.35 -15.82 -21.64
C ALA A 91 2.02 -14.94 -22.70
N ASP A 92 2.22 -13.66 -22.38
CA ASP A 92 2.94 -12.74 -23.23
C ASP A 92 4.36 -13.31 -23.38
N THR A 93 4.59 -13.93 -24.54
CA THR A 93 5.76 -14.71 -24.95
C THR A 93 6.83 -13.85 -25.59
N GLN A 94 6.58 -12.54 -25.73
CA GLN A 94 7.59 -11.62 -26.21
C GLN A 94 8.72 -11.51 -25.18
N PRO A 95 9.99 -11.49 -25.63
CA PRO A 95 11.11 -11.30 -24.74
C PRO A 95 11.05 -9.91 -24.09
N LEU A 96 11.36 -9.87 -22.79
CA LEU A 96 11.43 -8.61 -22.04
C LEU A 96 12.65 -7.80 -22.49
N GLU A 97 12.43 -6.54 -22.86
CA GLU A 97 13.50 -5.57 -23.14
C GLU A 97 13.90 -4.87 -21.83
N PHE A 98 15.09 -5.18 -21.33
CA PHE A 98 15.66 -4.50 -20.16
C PHE A 98 16.31 -3.19 -20.56
N ARG A 99 15.94 -2.13 -19.85
CA ARG A 99 16.43 -0.76 -20.06
C ARG A 99 16.90 -0.16 -18.74
N TYR A 100 17.81 0.81 -18.80
CA TYR A 100 18.32 1.55 -17.64
C TYR A 100 17.28 2.51 -17.04
N GLY A 101 16.21 2.80 -17.78
CA GLY A 101 15.10 3.63 -17.37
C GLY A 101 13.84 3.33 -18.17
N VAL A 102 12.70 3.80 -17.66
CA VAL A 102 11.37 3.66 -18.27
C VAL A 102 10.56 4.94 -18.05
N SER A 103 9.44 5.05 -18.77
CA SER A 103 8.52 6.17 -18.67
C SER A 103 7.08 5.71 -18.49
N GLN A 104 6.27 6.51 -17.79
CA GLN A 104 4.83 6.27 -17.69
C GLN A 104 4.12 6.61 -19.01
N ILE A 105 4.64 7.60 -19.73
CA ILE A 105 4.11 8.03 -21.02
C ILE A 105 4.64 7.08 -22.11
N PRO A 106 3.75 6.44 -22.91
CA PRO A 106 4.16 5.65 -24.07
C PRO A 106 5.02 6.43 -25.07
N ASN A 107 6.02 5.77 -25.65
CA ASN A 107 6.91 6.34 -26.67
C ASN A 107 7.63 7.64 -26.23
N TYR A 108 7.78 7.82 -24.92
CA TYR A 108 8.59 8.92 -24.38
C TYR A 108 10.06 8.56 -24.48
N GLU A 109 10.83 9.45 -25.11
CA GLU A 109 12.28 9.35 -25.16
C GLU A 109 12.87 9.91 -23.87
N LEU A 110 13.66 9.10 -23.17
CA LEU A 110 14.32 9.47 -21.93
C LEU A 110 15.39 10.53 -22.22
N LYS A 111 15.46 11.55 -21.37
CA LYS A 111 16.45 12.63 -21.53
C LYS A 111 17.88 12.14 -21.33
N TYR A 112 18.11 11.28 -20.34
CA TYR A 112 19.44 10.78 -19.99
C TYR A 112 19.73 9.48 -20.73
N LEU A 113 20.94 9.34 -21.27
CA LEU A 113 21.41 8.13 -21.94
C LEU A 113 21.81 7.05 -20.92
N ALA A 114 22.12 5.84 -21.36
CA ALA A 114 22.44 4.72 -20.46
C ALA A 114 23.64 4.95 -19.54
N ASP A 115 24.62 5.74 -19.99
CA ASP A 115 25.92 5.98 -19.38
C ASP A 115 26.06 7.40 -18.80
N PHE A 116 24.94 8.10 -18.61
CA PHE A 116 24.96 9.43 -18.01
C PHE A 116 25.59 9.39 -16.59
N PRO A 117 26.48 10.33 -16.25
CA PRO A 117 27.24 10.25 -15.00
C PRO A 117 26.42 10.66 -13.76
N HIS A 118 25.49 11.61 -13.93
CA HIS A 118 24.58 12.10 -12.91
C HIS A 118 23.47 12.93 -13.58
N PHE A 119 22.38 13.18 -12.87
CA PHE A 119 21.36 14.12 -13.34
C PHE A 119 21.92 15.55 -13.49
N ASN A 120 21.42 16.30 -14.49
CA ASN A 120 21.95 17.63 -14.83
C ASN A 120 21.74 18.67 -13.73
N TYR A 121 20.73 18.47 -12.87
CA TYR A 121 20.43 19.34 -11.73
C TYR A 121 21.20 18.98 -10.46
N VAL A 122 22.10 17.98 -10.52
CA VAL A 122 22.95 17.57 -9.40
C VAL A 122 24.34 18.16 -9.59
N ASN A 123 24.85 18.80 -8.54
CA ASN A 123 26.26 19.20 -8.46
C ASN A 123 27.10 18.00 -7.99
N ALA A 124 27.80 17.33 -8.91
CA ALA A 124 28.67 16.19 -8.59
C ALA A 124 29.80 16.58 -7.62
N ASP A 125 30.33 17.81 -7.75
CA ASP A 125 31.40 18.38 -6.93
C ASP A 125 30.89 18.98 -5.61
N ALA A 126 29.63 18.72 -5.23
CA ALA A 126 29.07 19.21 -3.98
C ALA A 126 29.96 18.79 -2.79
N PRO A 127 30.42 19.74 -1.94
CA PRO A 127 31.23 19.44 -0.77
C PRO A 127 30.56 18.37 0.11
N LYS A 128 31.33 17.38 0.56
CA LYS A 128 30.84 16.31 1.43
C LYS A 128 31.11 16.65 2.90
N GLY A 129 30.13 16.40 3.75
CA GLY A 129 30.21 16.62 5.21
C GLY A 129 29.39 17.80 5.71
N GLY A 130 29.51 18.09 7.00
CA GLY A 130 28.71 19.09 7.71
C GLY A 130 27.42 18.52 8.31
N THR A 131 26.62 19.39 8.92
CA THR A 131 25.34 19.03 9.56
C THR A 131 24.21 19.81 8.91
N LEU A 132 23.25 19.08 8.35
CA LEU A 132 22.01 19.65 7.84
C LEU A 132 20.95 19.62 8.95
N VAL A 133 20.49 20.78 9.39
CA VAL A 133 19.39 20.92 10.37
C VAL A 133 18.13 21.37 9.62
N LEU A 134 17.08 20.54 9.64
CA LEU A 134 15.81 20.83 8.98
C LEU A 134 14.68 20.88 10.00
N PRO A 135 13.74 21.83 9.88
CA PRO A 135 12.52 21.81 10.67
C PRO A 135 11.58 20.71 10.14
N TRP A 136 10.75 20.18 11.04
CA TRP A 136 9.64 19.32 10.67
C TRP A 136 8.37 19.74 11.42
N LEU A 137 7.22 19.62 10.77
CA LEU A 137 5.93 20.05 11.31
C LEU A 137 5.31 19.01 12.25
N GLU A 138 5.58 17.73 11.99
CA GLU A 138 5.02 16.59 12.71
C GLU A 138 6.00 16.07 13.77
N PRO A 139 5.52 15.58 14.92
CA PRO A 139 6.37 14.91 15.90
C PRO A 139 6.91 13.57 15.35
N LEU A 140 8.07 13.16 15.84
CA LEU A 140 8.60 11.81 15.59
C LEU A 140 8.00 10.84 16.61
N ASP A 141 7.13 9.95 16.16
CA ASP A 141 6.45 8.93 16.98
C ASP A 141 6.87 7.49 16.63
N THR A 142 7.55 7.31 15.49
CA THR A 142 8.05 6.03 15.00
C THR A 142 9.33 6.22 14.18
N VAL A 143 10.09 5.14 13.98
CA VAL A 143 11.24 5.10 13.06
C VAL A 143 11.05 4.03 11.97
N SER A 144 9.91 3.35 11.96
CA SER A 144 9.62 2.34 10.95
C SER A 144 9.23 3.00 9.63
N PRO A 145 9.91 2.70 8.51
CA PRO A 145 9.61 3.29 7.20
C PRO A 145 8.18 2.98 6.72
N MET A 146 7.57 1.94 7.27
CA MET A 146 6.17 1.56 7.02
C MET A 146 5.17 2.66 7.37
N TYR A 147 5.51 3.48 8.36
CA TYR A 147 4.66 4.54 8.85
C TYR A 147 5.12 5.94 8.41
N ARG A 148 6.04 6.03 7.43
CA ARG A 148 6.56 7.28 6.83
C ARG A 148 6.95 8.35 7.88
N PRO A 149 7.85 8.03 8.82
CA PRO A 149 8.15 8.92 9.93
C PRO A 149 8.73 10.26 9.48
N ALA A 150 8.39 11.28 10.26
CA ALA A 150 8.84 12.65 10.11
C ALA A 150 10.37 12.75 9.89
N GLY A 151 10.78 13.26 8.72
CA GLY A 151 12.20 13.50 8.40
C GLY A 151 13.05 12.26 8.08
N PHE A 152 12.47 11.05 8.09
CA PHE A 152 13.19 9.77 7.89
C PHE A 152 13.18 9.26 6.45
N PHE A 153 12.66 10.04 5.49
CA PHE A 153 12.54 9.65 4.09
C PHE A 153 13.88 9.44 3.35
N ARG A 154 15.01 9.82 3.97
CA ARG A 154 16.37 9.59 3.44
C ARG A 154 17.05 8.36 4.04
N SER A 155 16.35 7.61 4.90
CA SER A 155 16.91 6.46 5.62
C SER A 155 16.66 5.13 4.90
N TYR A 156 16.04 5.16 3.72
CA TYR A 156 15.69 3.98 2.93
C TYR A 156 15.81 4.29 1.45
N ASP A 157 16.09 3.25 0.66
CA ASP A 157 16.24 3.32 -0.79
C ASP A 157 15.03 2.72 -1.51
N HIS A 158 14.95 3.02 -2.81
CA HIS A 158 13.87 2.63 -3.73
C HIS A 158 14.42 1.89 -4.95
N LEU A 159 13.57 1.15 -5.66
CA LEU A 159 13.98 0.43 -6.88
C LEU A 159 14.39 1.39 -8.01
N ILE A 160 13.66 2.50 -8.14
CA ILE A 160 13.80 3.47 -9.23
C ILE A 160 13.74 4.89 -8.68
N GLU A 161 14.40 5.81 -9.38
CA GLU A 161 14.43 7.23 -9.07
C GLU A 161 13.77 8.02 -10.20
N ARG A 162 12.91 9.00 -9.86
CA ARG A 162 12.28 9.87 -10.85
C ARG A 162 13.20 11.04 -11.17
N ALA A 163 13.49 11.28 -12.46
CA ALA A 163 14.20 12.49 -12.84
C ALA A 163 13.35 13.74 -12.56
N GLY A 164 13.92 14.69 -11.81
CA GLY A 164 13.26 15.92 -11.40
C GLY A 164 13.06 16.92 -12.54
N ASP A 165 13.83 16.79 -13.62
CA ASP A 165 13.81 17.66 -14.80
C ASP A 165 13.27 16.97 -16.06
N GLU A 166 12.43 15.94 -15.85
CA GLU A 166 11.67 15.25 -16.89
C GLU A 166 10.19 15.16 -16.54
N LEU A 167 9.35 14.99 -17.58
CA LEU A 167 7.92 14.78 -17.39
C LEU A 167 7.64 13.43 -16.73
N SER A 168 8.29 12.38 -17.22
CA SER A 168 7.91 10.99 -16.90
C SER A 168 9.08 10.01 -16.84
N GLY A 169 10.33 10.46 -16.83
CA GLY A 169 11.50 9.59 -16.79
C GLY A 169 11.78 9.01 -15.39
N TYR A 170 11.91 7.68 -15.31
CA TYR A 170 12.34 6.93 -14.13
C TYR A 170 13.57 6.10 -14.46
N TYR A 171 14.59 6.17 -13.62
CA TYR A 171 15.89 5.52 -13.82
C TYR A 171 16.17 4.52 -12.72
N GLY A 172 16.99 3.51 -13.01
CA GLY A 172 17.37 2.51 -12.03
C GLY A 172 18.11 3.11 -10.82
N SER A 173 17.60 2.84 -9.61
CA SER A 173 18.29 3.14 -8.34
C SER A 173 18.88 1.84 -7.78
N LEU A 174 18.19 1.15 -6.84
CA LEU A 174 18.57 -0.22 -6.45
C LEU A 174 18.47 -1.21 -7.63
N ALA A 175 17.59 -0.95 -8.59
CA ALA A 175 17.53 -1.70 -9.84
C ALA A 175 18.62 -1.20 -10.81
N GLU A 176 19.39 -2.11 -11.39
CA GLU A 176 20.28 -1.81 -12.52
C GLU A 176 19.50 -1.65 -13.83
N SER A 177 18.42 -2.41 -13.99
CA SER A 177 17.62 -2.41 -15.20
C SER A 177 16.16 -2.82 -14.94
N ILE A 178 15.29 -2.34 -15.82
CA ILE A 178 13.85 -2.39 -15.72
C ILE A 178 13.30 -2.89 -17.06
N ALA A 179 12.37 -3.83 -17.03
CA ALA A 179 11.62 -4.25 -18.20
C ALA A 179 10.12 -4.17 -17.94
N LEU A 180 9.37 -3.61 -18.90
CA LEU A 180 7.92 -3.65 -18.91
C LEU A 180 7.47 -4.70 -19.91
N SER A 181 6.48 -5.53 -19.55
CA SER A 181 5.85 -6.42 -20.53
C SER A 181 5.12 -5.62 -21.60
N HIS A 182 4.87 -6.24 -22.76
CA HIS A 182 4.22 -5.56 -23.88
C HIS A 182 2.80 -5.09 -23.52
N ASP A 183 2.08 -5.89 -22.75
CA ASP A 183 0.75 -5.57 -22.22
C ASP A 183 0.77 -4.65 -20.98
N ARG A 184 1.97 -4.31 -20.48
CA ARG A 184 2.22 -3.50 -19.27
C ARG A 184 1.53 -4.01 -18.01
N ARG A 185 1.25 -5.30 -17.94
CA ARG A 185 0.74 -5.98 -16.74
C ARG A 185 1.85 -6.48 -15.83
N ARG A 186 3.11 -6.40 -16.26
CA ARG A 186 4.27 -6.89 -15.54
C ARG A 186 5.40 -5.88 -15.63
N VAL A 187 6.10 -5.68 -14.53
CA VAL A 187 7.40 -5.00 -14.49
C VAL A 187 8.41 -5.94 -13.86
N VAL A 188 9.59 -6.03 -14.45
CA VAL A 188 10.70 -6.85 -13.96
C VAL A 188 11.87 -5.95 -13.66
N PHE A 189 12.42 -6.11 -12.46
CA PHE A 189 13.62 -5.39 -12.01
C PHE A 189 14.75 -6.38 -11.86
N ARG A 190 15.92 -6.02 -12.38
CA ARG A 190 17.20 -6.63 -12.00
C ARG A 190 17.89 -5.71 -11.01
N LEU A 191 18.29 -6.24 -9.87
CA LEU A 191 18.93 -5.52 -8.79
C LEU A 191 20.44 -5.42 -9.02
N ARG A 192 21.02 -4.32 -8.55
CA ARG A 192 22.45 -4.11 -8.53
C ARG A 192 23.13 -5.14 -7.61
N PRO A 193 24.09 -5.96 -8.10
CA PRO A 193 24.80 -6.92 -7.27
C PRO A 193 25.66 -6.26 -6.18
N GLU A 194 26.04 -4.99 -6.35
CA GLU A 194 26.78 -4.19 -5.38
C GLU A 194 25.91 -3.62 -4.24
N ALA A 195 24.58 -3.70 -4.34
CA ALA A 195 23.68 -3.13 -3.35
C ALA A 195 23.74 -3.93 -2.03
N HIS A 196 24.01 -3.23 -0.93
CA HIS A 196 24.11 -3.81 0.39
C HIS A 196 23.39 -2.96 1.44
N TRP A 197 22.88 -3.61 2.47
CA TRP A 197 22.43 -2.96 3.68
C TRP A 197 23.60 -2.30 4.42
N HIS A 198 23.29 -1.42 5.36
CA HIS A 198 24.30 -0.76 6.20
C HIS A 198 25.09 -1.73 7.10
N ASP A 199 24.57 -2.95 7.32
CA ASP A 199 25.26 -4.04 8.02
C ASP A 199 26.13 -4.92 7.11
N GLY A 200 26.18 -4.60 5.82
CA GLY A 200 26.98 -5.32 4.81
C GLY A 200 26.30 -6.52 4.17
N ARG A 201 25.07 -6.90 4.59
CA ARG A 201 24.32 -7.96 3.90
C ARG A 201 23.88 -7.49 2.51
N PRO A 202 23.94 -8.35 1.47
CA PRO A 202 23.47 -7.98 0.14
C PRO A 202 21.95 -7.74 0.14
N ILE A 203 21.50 -6.80 -0.68
CA ILE A 203 20.08 -6.60 -0.98
C ILE A 203 19.68 -7.58 -2.08
N THR A 204 18.55 -8.26 -1.89
CA THR A 204 18.09 -9.35 -2.78
C THR A 204 16.64 -9.17 -3.23
N ALA A 205 16.21 -9.96 -4.21
CA ALA A 205 14.81 -10.03 -4.64
C ALA A 205 13.87 -10.44 -3.50
N ALA A 206 14.36 -11.14 -2.48
CA ALA A 206 13.59 -11.49 -1.29
C ALA A 206 13.22 -10.27 -0.45
N ASP A 207 14.12 -9.30 -0.30
CA ASP A 207 13.86 -8.04 0.42
C ASP A 207 12.78 -7.22 -0.30
N VAL A 208 12.84 -7.17 -1.63
CA VAL A 208 11.82 -6.49 -2.45
C VAL A 208 10.46 -7.15 -2.28
N LYS A 209 10.40 -8.49 -2.40
CA LYS A 209 9.16 -9.24 -2.19
C LYS A 209 8.60 -9.02 -0.79
N PHE A 210 9.43 -9.17 0.23
CA PHE A 210 9.07 -8.97 1.62
C PHE A 210 8.50 -7.57 1.86
N SER A 211 9.15 -6.55 1.29
CA SER A 211 8.68 -5.16 1.36
C SER A 211 7.26 -5.06 0.81
N PHE A 212 7.06 -5.34 -0.48
CA PHE A 212 5.77 -5.19 -1.14
C PHE A 212 4.65 -5.97 -0.44
N GLU A 213 4.92 -7.21 -0.01
CA GLU A 213 3.94 -8.02 0.72
C GLU A 213 3.62 -7.45 2.11
N THR A 214 4.63 -7.00 2.86
CA THR A 214 4.45 -6.37 4.17
C THR A 214 3.60 -5.11 4.09
N PHE A 215 3.99 -4.17 3.22
CA PHE A 215 3.26 -2.91 3.00
C PHE A 215 1.83 -3.12 2.51
N ARG A 216 1.59 -4.20 1.74
CA ARG A 216 0.24 -4.55 1.25
C ARG A 216 -0.62 -5.22 2.32
N SER A 217 -0.01 -5.96 3.25
CA SER A 217 -0.71 -6.74 4.27
C SER A 217 -1.13 -5.93 5.50
N ASP A 218 -0.40 -4.87 5.85
CA ASP A 218 -0.71 -4.05 7.02
C ASP A 218 -1.70 -2.90 6.67
N PRO A 219 -2.96 -2.96 7.14
CA PRO A 219 -3.93 -1.89 6.91
C PRO A 219 -3.55 -0.56 7.61
N MET A 220 -2.64 -0.58 8.58
CA MET A 220 -2.14 0.59 9.30
C MET A 220 -0.87 1.18 8.69
N ALA A 221 -0.34 0.58 7.62
CA ALA A 221 0.83 1.08 6.89
C ALA A 221 0.51 2.35 6.07
N HIS A 222 -0.05 3.40 6.69
CA HIS A 222 -0.21 4.75 6.10
C HIS A 222 -0.80 4.78 4.68
N GLY A 223 -1.77 3.90 4.41
CA GLY A 223 -2.43 3.80 3.11
C GLY A 223 -1.69 2.98 2.05
N TRP A 224 -0.53 2.39 2.37
CA TRP A 224 0.23 1.53 1.45
C TRP A 224 -0.58 0.33 0.96
N ALA A 225 -1.39 -0.31 1.82
CA ALA A 225 -2.27 -1.39 1.40
C ALA A 225 -3.23 -0.98 0.26
N ALA A 226 -3.79 0.24 0.33
CA ALA A 226 -4.62 0.78 -0.73
C ALA A 226 -3.79 1.17 -1.96
N ALA A 227 -2.64 1.80 -1.76
CA ALA A 227 -1.73 2.21 -2.83
C ALA A 227 -1.14 1.03 -3.61
N LEU A 228 -1.02 -0.15 -2.98
CA LEU A 228 -0.51 -1.39 -3.56
C LEU A 228 -1.61 -2.36 -4.02
N SER A 229 -2.88 -1.95 -3.97
CA SER A 229 -4.02 -2.81 -4.33
C SER A 229 -3.98 -3.31 -5.78
N TRP A 230 -3.25 -2.62 -6.67
CA TRP A 230 -3.04 -3.03 -8.06
C TRP A 230 -2.05 -4.19 -8.23
N VAL A 231 -1.23 -4.48 -7.21
CA VAL A 231 -0.25 -5.56 -7.24
C VAL A 231 -0.98 -6.88 -7.00
N THR A 232 -0.92 -7.78 -7.98
CA THR A 232 -1.51 -9.11 -7.88
C THR A 232 -0.53 -10.12 -7.32
N GLU A 233 0.72 -10.09 -7.79
CA GLU A 233 1.78 -11.02 -7.36
C GLU A 233 3.15 -10.33 -7.37
N VAL A 234 4.03 -10.78 -6.46
CA VAL A 234 5.47 -10.47 -6.49
C VAL A 234 6.24 -11.78 -6.54
N ASN A 235 6.89 -12.02 -7.67
CA ASN A 235 7.56 -13.27 -8.01
C ASN A 235 9.07 -13.05 -8.01
N ILE A 236 9.79 -13.94 -7.31
CA ILE A 236 11.25 -14.00 -7.37
C ILE A 236 11.60 -14.89 -8.55
N LEU A 237 12.28 -14.35 -9.56
CA LEU A 237 12.74 -15.13 -10.72
C LEU A 237 14.11 -15.75 -10.44
N ASP A 238 14.97 -15.00 -9.76
CA ASP A 238 16.28 -15.43 -9.27
C ASP A 238 16.71 -14.49 -8.09
N PRO A 239 17.86 -14.70 -7.43
CA PRO A 239 18.26 -13.89 -6.26
C PRO A 239 18.32 -12.37 -6.47
N LEU A 240 18.52 -11.90 -7.70
CA LEU A 240 18.62 -10.47 -8.05
C LEU A 240 17.52 -10.02 -9.01
N THR A 241 16.59 -10.89 -9.40
CA THR A 241 15.52 -10.55 -10.34
C THR A 241 14.15 -10.76 -9.72
N VAL A 242 13.35 -9.69 -9.71
CA VAL A 242 11.98 -9.68 -9.17
C VAL A 242 10.98 -9.20 -10.22
N GLU A 243 9.88 -9.95 -10.38
CA GLU A 243 8.73 -9.60 -11.21
C GLU A 243 7.58 -9.13 -10.32
N ILE A 244 6.97 -7.99 -10.68
CA ILE A 244 5.73 -7.50 -10.08
C ILE A 244 4.63 -7.59 -11.13
N ARG A 245 3.56 -8.31 -10.82
CA ARG A 245 2.36 -8.43 -11.67
C ARG A 245 1.28 -7.48 -11.19
N ALA A 246 0.50 -6.98 -12.14
CA ALA A 246 -0.53 -5.98 -11.92
C ALA A 246 -1.84 -6.34 -12.63
N ASP A 247 -2.96 -5.95 -12.03
CA ASP A 247 -4.28 -5.98 -12.66
C ASP A 247 -4.61 -4.69 -13.43
N SER A 248 -3.71 -3.69 -13.37
CA SER A 248 -3.74 -2.39 -14.05
C SER A 248 -2.44 -2.16 -14.86
N ASP A 249 -2.35 -1.07 -15.61
CA ASP A 249 -1.12 -0.70 -16.34
C ASP A 249 -0.04 -0.27 -15.34
N VAL A 250 1.01 -1.08 -15.20
CA VAL A 250 2.08 -0.85 -14.20
C VAL A 250 2.89 0.42 -14.49
N ALA A 251 2.94 0.88 -15.75
CA ALA A 251 3.65 2.11 -16.09
C ALA A 251 3.04 3.33 -15.36
N LYS A 252 1.73 3.31 -15.11
CA LYS A 252 1.04 4.37 -14.35
C LYS A 252 1.42 4.36 -12.86
N GLN A 253 1.95 3.24 -12.38
CA GLN A 253 2.32 3.03 -10.98
C GLN A 253 3.80 3.28 -10.69
N LEU A 254 4.62 3.59 -11.72
CA LEU A 254 6.06 3.87 -11.54
C LEU A 254 6.33 4.96 -10.49
N PHE A 255 5.46 5.97 -10.40
CA PHE A 255 5.51 6.95 -9.31
C PHE A 255 5.48 6.26 -7.94
N LEU A 256 4.48 5.43 -7.67
CA LEU A 256 4.37 4.73 -6.38
C LEU A 256 5.55 3.77 -6.15
N ILE A 257 6.00 3.04 -7.18
CA ILE A 257 7.17 2.16 -7.08
C ILE A 257 8.42 2.94 -6.66
N GLY A 258 8.59 4.17 -7.16
CA GLY A 258 9.68 5.08 -6.77
C GLY A 258 9.58 5.65 -5.35
N TYR A 259 8.51 5.37 -4.58
CA TYR A 259 8.38 5.80 -3.18
C TYR A 259 8.31 4.66 -2.18
N ILE A 260 8.14 3.41 -2.62
CA ILE A 260 8.04 2.27 -1.70
C ILE A 260 9.43 2.02 -1.11
N PRO A 261 9.60 2.11 0.22
CA PRO A 261 10.85 1.76 0.88
C PRO A 261 11.14 0.28 0.67
N ILE A 262 12.38 -0.07 0.32
CA ILE A 262 12.84 -1.45 0.45
C ILE A 262 13.30 -1.67 1.90
N VAL A 263 12.84 -2.76 2.51
CA VAL A 263 13.13 -3.17 3.88
C VAL A 263 13.69 -4.59 3.92
N PRO A 264 14.59 -4.91 4.87
CA PRO A 264 15.20 -6.23 4.95
C PRO A 264 14.18 -7.29 5.38
N ALA A 265 14.22 -8.45 4.74
CA ALA A 265 13.39 -9.62 5.06
C ALA A 265 13.81 -10.36 6.34
#